data_AF-A0A355GAN5-F1
#
_entry.id   AF-A0A355GAN5-F1
#
_cell.length_a   1.000
_cell.length_b   1.000
_cell.length_c   1.000
_cell.angle_alpha   90.00
_cell.angle_beta   90.00
_cell.angle_gamma   90.00
#
_symmetry.space_group_name_H-M   'P 1'
#
loop_
_entity.id
_entity.type
_entity.pdbx_description
1 polymer ?
#
loop_
_entity_poly.entity_id
_entity_poly.type
_entity_poly.pdbx_seq_one_letter_code
_entity_poly.pdbx_strand_id
1 'polypeptide(L)'
;IALTGSAVGDRPSLGAWMTYGLGSESRDLPAFISMLSNSTGPAPQTPGWGAGFLPSRFQGTLVDGKRGIPYTKMPAGYSQENRREQLDFIRWMNREHLNQLGEDSELE
;
A
#
# COMPACT_ATOMS: atom_id res chain seq x y z
N ILE A 1 5.18 -9.29 19.57
CA ILE A 1 6.08 -9.49 18.41
C ILE A 1 6.48 -8.12 17.90
N ALA A 2 7.76 -7.77 17.91
CA ALA A 2 8.27 -6.56 17.28
C ALA A 2 8.71 -6.91 15.85
N LEU A 3 8.02 -6.38 14.83
CA LEU A 3 8.32 -6.67 13.42
C LEU A 3 9.34 -5.68 12.81
N THR A 4 9.57 -4.55 13.47
CA THR A 4 10.40 -3.43 12.97
C THR A 4 11.42 -2.95 14.00
N GLY A 5 11.73 -3.78 15.00
CA GLY A 5 12.55 -3.41 16.16
C GLY A 5 11.84 -2.54 17.21
N SER A 6 10.64 -2.00 16.89
CA SER A 6 9.73 -1.34 17.84
C SER A 6 8.55 -2.26 18.20
N ALA A 7 8.13 -2.23 19.46
CA ALA A 7 6.93 -2.93 19.93
C ALA A 7 5.63 -2.16 19.65
N VAL A 8 5.71 -0.86 19.33
CA VAL A 8 4.55 0.04 19.17
C VAL A 8 3.94 -0.05 17.77
N GLY A 9 4.67 -0.57 16.78
CA GLY A 9 4.16 -0.79 15.42
C GLY A 9 3.95 0.50 14.59
N ASP A 10 4.44 1.62 15.09
CA ASP A 10 4.44 2.96 14.49
C ASP A 10 5.60 3.18 13.51
N ARG A 11 6.66 2.37 13.62
CA ARG A 11 7.86 2.51 12.81
C ARG A 11 7.69 1.88 11.42
N PRO A 12 8.30 2.49 10.39
CA PRO A 12 8.32 1.91 9.05
C PRO A 12 8.88 0.49 9.07
N SER A 13 8.31 -0.35 8.22
CA SER A 13 8.79 -1.70 7.99
C SER A 13 10.21 -1.69 7.41
N LEU A 14 10.90 -2.83 7.53
CA LEU A 14 12.21 -2.99 6.95
C LEU A 14 12.19 -2.76 5.42
N GLY A 15 11.14 -3.21 4.73
CA GLY A 15 10.94 -2.94 3.30
C GLY A 15 10.76 -1.46 3.01
N ALA A 16 9.96 -0.76 3.81
CA ALA A 16 9.75 0.68 3.66
C ALA A 16 11.04 1.48 3.85
N TRP A 17 11.88 1.12 4.84
CA TRP A 17 13.19 1.74 5.04
C TRP A 17 14.15 1.49 3.87
N MET A 18 14.20 0.25 3.37
CA MET A 18 15.05 -0.09 2.24
C MET A 18 14.63 0.68 0.99
N THR A 19 13.33 0.74 0.68
CA THR A 19 12.84 1.47 -0.49
C THR A 19 13.02 2.98 -0.32
N TYR A 20 12.89 3.53 0.88
CA TYR A 20 13.16 4.94 1.13
C TYR A 20 14.63 5.31 0.93
N GLY A 21 15.55 4.50 1.47
CA GLY A 21 16.98 4.79 1.41
C GLY A 21 17.64 4.44 0.07
N LEU A 22 17.20 3.36 -0.59
CA LEU A 22 17.82 2.83 -1.81
C LEU A 22 16.99 3.08 -3.06
N GLY A 23 15.72 3.47 -2.91
CA GLY A 23 14.79 3.56 -4.02
C GLY A 23 14.27 2.20 -4.49
N SER A 24 13.68 2.20 -5.68
CA SER A 24 13.20 1.02 -6.39
C SER A 24 13.56 1.15 -7.87
N GLU A 25 14.13 0.10 -8.46
CA GLU A 25 14.34 0.04 -9.90
C GLU A 25 13.02 -0.18 -10.67
N SER A 26 12.04 -0.79 -9.99
CA SER A 26 10.71 -1.01 -10.54
C SER A 26 9.94 0.31 -10.63
N ARG A 27 9.40 0.60 -11.82
CA ARG A 27 8.51 1.73 -12.09
C ARG A 27 7.03 1.36 -12.07
N ASP A 28 6.70 0.12 -12.43
CA ASP A 28 5.31 -0.34 -12.64
C ASP A 28 4.86 -1.43 -11.66
N LEU A 29 5.77 -1.97 -10.85
CA LEU A 29 5.48 -2.95 -9.81
C LEU A 29 5.81 -2.39 -8.42
N PRO A 30 5.16 -2.91 -7.34
CA PRO A 30 5.48 -2.53 -5.98
C PRO A 30 6.99 -2.66 -5.70
N ALA A 31 7.54 -1.69 -4.98
CA ALA A 31 8.95 -1.69 -4.60
C ALA A 31 9.34 -2.89 -3.73
N PHE A 32 8.40 -3.39 -2.92
CA PHE A 32 8.54 -4.67 -2.23
C PHE A 32 7.17 -5.30 -1.93
N ILE A 33 7.20 -6.61 -1.72
CA ILE A 33 6.01 -7.41 -1.35
C ILE A 33 6.24 -8.13 -0.01
N SER A 34 5.16 -8.30 0.74
CA SER A 34 5.14 -9.12 1.95
C SER A 34 4.24 -10.33 1.72
N MET A 35 4.78 -11.54 1.88
CA MET A 35 4.03 -12.77 1.66
C MET A 35 3.32 -13.25 2.92
N LEU A 36 2.02 -13.52 2.79
CA LEU A 36 1.23 -14.26 3.78
C LEU A 36 1.56 -15.75 3.66
N SER A 37 2.33 -16.27 4.60
CA SER A 37 2.45 -17.72 4.74
C SER A 37 1.19 -18.24 5.44
N ASN A 38 0.45 -19.12 4.77
CA ASN A 38 -0.72 -19.83 5.33
C ASN A 38 -0.34 -20.85 6.42
N SER A 39 0.91 -20.84 6.90
CA SER A 39 1.42 -21.71 7.95
C SER A 39 1.11 -21.11 9.31
N THR A 40 0.10 -21.64 10.01
CA THR A 40 -0.13 -21.76 11.48
C THR A 40 0.32 -20.62 12.45
N GLY A 41 0.76 -19.48 11.94
CA GLY A 41 1.24 -18.33 12.68
C GLY A 41 0.31 -17.13 12.53
N PRO A 42 0.49 -16.09 13.35
CA PRO A 42 -0.29 -14.86 13.22
C PRO A 42 -0.10 -14.26 11.83
N ALA A 43 -1.18 -13.77 11.24
CA ALA A 43 -1.11 -13.04 9.98
C ALA A 43 -0.04 -11.92 10.09
N PRO A 44 0.72 -11.62 9.01
CA PRO A 44 1.56 -10.45 8.87
C PRO A 44 0.80 -9.22 9.38
N GLN A 45 1.23 -8.73 10.53
CA GLN A 45 0.63 -7.54 11.12
C GLN A 45 1.09 -6.34 10.30
N THR A 46 0.26 -5.29 10.24
CA THR A 46 0.54 -4.04 9.53
C THR A 46 1.98 -3.52 9.71
N PRO A 47 2.62 -3.60 10.89
CA PRO A 47 4.01 -3.16 11.04
C PRO A 47 5.04 -3.90 10.16
N GLY A 48 4.76 -5.12 9.70
CA GLY A 48 5.67 -5.89 8.85
C GLY A 48 5.79 -5.38 7.41
N TRP A 49 4.86 -4.55 6.96
CA TRP A 49 4.79 -4.03 5.58
C TRP A 49 4.35 -2.56 5.50
N GLY A 50 4.10 -1.94 6.66
CA GLY A 50 3.70 -0.54 6.80
C GLY A 50 4.79 0.47 6.42
N ALA A 51 4.37 1.62 5.89
CA ALA A 51 5.22 2.80 5.70
C ALA A 51 5.46 3.57 7.01
N GLY A 52 4.63 3.36 8.04
CA GLY A 52 4.72 4.12 9.30
C GLY A 52 4.49 5.61 9.05
N PHE A 53 5.45 6.45 9.46
CA PHE A 53 5.44 7.89 9.20
C PHE A 53 6.03 8.29 7.83
N LEU A 54 6.57 7.35 7.05
CA LEU A 54 7.04 7.64 5.69
C LEU A 54 5.84 7.85 4.76
N PRO A 55 6.03 8.54 3.62
CA PRO A 55 5.00 8.65 2.59
C PRO A 55 4.40 7.29 2.19
N SER A 56 3.12 7.29 1.85
CA SER A 56 2.37 6.07 1.50
C SER A 56 2.95 5.31 0.30
N ARG A 57 3.75 5.97 -0.55
CA ARG A 57 4.49 5.35 -1.65
C ARG A 57 5.46 4.25 -1.19
N PHE A 58 5.93 4.30 0.06
CA PHE A 58 6.81 3.28 0.65
C PHE A 58 6.04 2.14 1.34
N GLN A 59 4.73 2.07 1.18
CA GLN A 59 3.90 0.99 1.70
C GLN A 59 4.14 -0.31 0.90
N GLY A 60 4.36 -1.42 1.60
CA GLY A 60 4.50 -2.73 0.99
C GLY A 60 3.19 -3.30 0.49
N THR A 61 3.24 -4.12 -0.56
CA THR A 61 2.06 -4.85 -1.04
C THR A 61 1.97 -6.23 -0.41
N LEU A 62 0.83 -6.52 0.20
CA LEU A 62 0.56 -7.84 0.79
C LEU A 62 0.12 -8.83 -0.28
N VAL A 63 0.73 -10.02 -0.31
CA VAL A 63 0.42 -11.08 -1.28
C VAL A 63 0.16 -12.40 -0.55
N ASP A 64 -1.00 -13.00 -0.79
CA ASP A 64 -1.32 -14.34 -0.33
C ASP A 64 -0.80 -15.40 -1.31
N GLY A 65 -0.06 -16.39 -0.81
CA GLY A 65 0.52 -17.43 -1.66
C GLY A 65 -0.51 -18.31 -2.40
N LYS A 66 -1.76 -18.37 -1.94
CA LYS A 66 -2.86 -19.09 -2.61
C LYS A 66 -3.85 -18.16 -3.32
N ARG A 67 -4.16 -17.01 -2.70
CA ARG A 67 -5.21 -16.09 -3.17
C ARG A 67 -4.68 -14.90 -3.98
N GLY A 68 -3.37 -14.66 -3.99
CA GLY A 68 -2.73 -13.51 -4.62
C GLY A 68 -2.98 -12.21 -3.84
N ILE A 69 -3.06 -11.09 -4.55
CA ILE A 69 -3.33 -9.78 -3.94
C ILE A 69 -4.77 -9.76 -3.39
N PRO A 70 -4.98 -9.38 -2.12
CA PRO A 70 -6.29 -9.36 -1.50
C PRO A 70 -7.19 -8.26 -2.12
N TYR A 71 -8.50 -8.45 -2.03
CA TYR A 71 -9.53 -7.46 -2.46
C TYR A 71 -9.50 -7.04 -3.94
N THR A 72 -8.96 -7.88 -4.83
CA THR A 72 -8.93 -7.64 -6.28
C THR A 72 -10.26 -7.92 -6.98
N LYS A 73 -11.16 -8.68 -6.35
CA LYS A 73 -12.45 -9.04 -6.93
C LYS A 73 -13.48 -7.95 -6.67
N MET A 74 -14.38 -7.79 -7.65
CA MET A 74 -15.51 -6.89 -7.54
C MET A 74 -16.46 -7.35 -6.40
N PRO A 75 -16.85 -6.47 -5.47
CA PRO A 75 -17.80 -6.82 -4.42
C PRO A 75 -19.18 -7.14 -4.99
N ALA A 76 -19.90 -8.05 -4.32
CA ALA A 76 -21.26 -8.42 -4.73
C ALA A 76 -22.20 -7.22 -4.69
N GLY A 77 -23.10 -7.10 -5.67
CA GLY A 77 -24.10 -6.02 -5.73
C GLY A 77 -23.64 -4.74 -6.42
N TYR A 78 -22.41 -4.67 -6.92
CA TYR A 78 -21.95 -3.55 -7.75
C TYR A 78 -21.93 -3.94 -9.22
N SER A 79 -22.41 -3.04 -10.10
CA SER A 79 -22.21 -3.14 -11.55
C SER A 79 -20.89 -2.48 -11.96
N GLN A 80 -20.33 -2.91 -13.09
CA GLN A 80 -19.07 -2.35 -13.59
C GLN A 80 -19.17 -0.83 -13.81
N GLU A 81 -20.34 -0.37 -14.22
CA GLU A 81 -20.70 1.03 -14.38
C GLU A 81 -20.63 1.79 -13.05
N ASN A 82 -21.30 1.31 -12.00
CA ASN A 82 -21.25 1.92 -10.67
C ASN A 82 -19.80 2.03 -10.15
N ARG A 83 -18.98 1.00 -10.42
CA ARG A 83 -17.56 1.02 -10.02
C ARG A 83 -16.76 2.04 -10.82
N ARG A 84 -17.08 2.22 -12.11
CA ARG A 84 -16.43 3.21 -12.96
C ARG A 84 -16.75 4.63 -12.49
N GLU A 85 -18.02 4.91 -12.20
CA GLU A 85 -18.46 6.20 -11.65
C GLU A 85 -17.76 6.54 -10.34
N GLN A 86 -17.64 5.56 -9.42
CA GLN A 86 -16.88 5.74 -8.18
C GLN A 86 -15.41 6.10 -8.44
N LEU A 87 -14.76 5.40 -9.37
CA LEU A 87 -13.37 5.68 -9.72
C LEU A 87 -13.20 7.04 -10.38
N ASP A 88 -14.15 7.45 -11.21
CA ASP A 88 -14.12 8.76 -11.87
C ASP A 88 -14.37 9.90 -10.87
N PHE A 89 -15.21 9.68 -9.86
CA PHE A 89 -15.38 10.60 -8.73
C PHE A 89 -14.10 10.73 -7.88
N ILE A 90 -13.46 9.61 -7.53
CA ILE A 90 -12.16 9.63 -6.81
C ILE A 90 -11.10 10.37 -7.63
N ARG A 91 -11.02 10.12 -8.94
CA ARG A 91 -10.10 10.83 -9.84
C ARG A 91 -10.39 12.32 -9.94
N TRP A 92 -11.65 12.72 -9.89
CA TRP A 92 -12.02 14.12 -9.83
C TRP A 92 -11.55 14.76 -8.52
N MET A 93 -11.84 14.14 -7.37
CA MET A 93 -11.36 14.63 -6.07
C MET A 93 -9.84 14.74 -6.00
N ASN A 94 -9.11 13.74 -6.51
CA ASN A 94 -7.65 13.77 -6.55
C ASN A 94 -7.12 14.93 -7.40
N ARG A 95 -7.77 15.24 -8.53
CA ARG A 95 -7.40 16.38 -9.39
C ARG A 95 -7.68 17.71 -8.72
N GLU A 96 -8.83 17.87 -8.08
CA GLU A 96 -9.14 19.09 -7.32
C GLU A 96 -8.18 19.29 -6.15
N HIS A 97 -7.82 18.22 -5.43
CA HIS A 97 -6.83 18.28 -4.37
C HIS A 97 -5.45 18.68 -4.89
N LEU A 98 -5.01 18.09 -6.00
CA LEU A 98 -3.76 18.45 -6.67
C LEU A 98 -3.73 19.93 -7.07
N ASN A 99 -4.81 20.44 -7.66
CA ASN A 99 -4.92 21.84 -8.07
C ASN A 99 -4.84 22.81 -6.88
N GLN A 100 -5.26 22.40 -5.69
CA GLN A 100 -5.23 23.22 -4.48
C GLN A 100 -3.85 23.28 -3.82
N LEU A 101 -3.03 22.22 -3.97
CA LEU A 101 -1.68 22.18 -3.38
C LEU A 101 -0.60 22.89 -4.23
N GLY A 102 -0.84 23.13 -5.52
CA GLY A 102 0.20 23.64 -6.42
C GLY A 102 1.25 22.57 -6.76
N GLU A 103 2.37 22.95 -7.40
CA GLU A 103 3.51 22.04 -7.66
C GLU A 103 4.28 21.74 -6.36
N ASP A 104 3.66 21.03 -5.42
CA ASP A 104 4.35 20.50 -4.25
C ASP A 104 4.92 19.12 -4.61
N SER A 105 6.21 19.08 -4.98
CA SER A 105 6.88 17.92 -5.57
C SER A 105 7.07 16.72 -4.63
N GLU A 106 6.65 16.83 -3.37
CA GLU A 106 6.84 15.81 -2.32
C GLU A 106 5.72 14.75 -2.29
N LEU A 107 4.70 14.86 -3.14
CA LEU A 107 3.55 13.93 -3.18
C LEU A 107 3.52 12.97 -4.38
N GLU A 108 4.56 12.97 -5.24
CA GLU A 108 4.69 11.99 -6.34
C GLU A 108 5.28 10.64 -5.91
#